data_AF-A0A0D2QP74-F1
#
_entry.id   AF-A0A0D2QP74-F1
#
_cell.length_a   1.000
_cell.length_b   1.000
_cell.length_c   1.000
_cell.angle_alpha   90.00
_cell.angle_beta   90.00
_cell.angle_gamma   90.00
#
_symmetry.space_group_name_H-M   'P 1'
#
loop_
_entity.id
_entity.type
_entity.pdbx_description
1 polymer ?
#
loop_
_entity_poly.entity_id
_entity_poly.type
_entity_poly.pdbx_seq_one_letter_code
_entity_poly.pdbx_strand_id
1 'polypeptide(L)'
;MVVLAASIVSKSGKVLLSRQFVDMTRIRIEGLLAAFPKLVGTGKQHTYFETENVRYVYQPIEALYLLLVTNKQSNILEDLETLRLLSKLVTEYSYSLDEEGIGKTAFELIFAFDEVICLGHKENVTVTQVKQYCEMESHEEKLHKLVLQSKINETKDVMKRKASEIDKSKIDKNRSDKGGFMSMGSGRIETSFSEMSISSSGSGFGSGSGFGGITTDLDAFSTKPKGRQPSAATAPPKGFGMQLGKSQKTNQFLESLKAEGELIVEDLQPKVGQSRVAAAPPTDPITLTAEEKLNVTLKRDGGISNFDVQGTLSLQILNQEDGLIQVQIETGGNPGILFKTHPNMNKELFSNENILGLKDPNRPFPTGPAGDAAGVGLLKWRMQSADESMVPLSINCWPSVSGNETYVSIEYEASAMFDLRNVVISVPLPALREAPNVRQIDGEWR
;
A
#
# COMPACT_ATOMS: atom_id res chain seq x y z
N MET A 1 18.33 0.96 -14.45
CA MET A 1 17.11 0.48 -13.77
C MET A 1 15.97 1.35 -14.26
N VAL A 2 14.95 0.78 -14.92
CA VAL A 2 13.81 1.59 -15.37
C VAL A 2 12.54 0.71 -15.35
N VAL A 3 11.67 0.97 -14.38
CA VAL A 3 10.27 0.53 -14.39
C VAL A 3 9.54 1.39 -15.42
N LEU A 4 8.93 0.76 -16.42
CA LEU A 4 8.24 1.47 -17.50
C LEU A 4 6.82 1.84 -17.09
N ALA A 5 6.10 0.89 -16.49
CA ALA A 5 4.73 1.08 -16.04
C ALA A 5 4.37 0.15 -14.88
N ALA A 6 3.46 0.61 -14.02
CA ALA A 6 2.76 -0.18 -13.02
C ALA A 6 1.27 -0.24 -13.37
N SER A 7 0.68 -1.43 -13.40
CA SER A 7 -0.68 -1.64 -13.85
C SER A 7 -1.42 -2.64 -12.97
N ILE A 8 -2.72 -2.42 -12.79
CA ILE A 8 -3.65 -3.35 -12.16
C ILE A 8 -4.60 -3.86 -13.24
N VAL A 9 -4.63 -5.17 -13.41
CA VAL A 9 -5.39 -5.88 -14.44
C VAL A 9 -6.28 -6.91 -13.78
N SER A 10 -7.51 -7.08 -14.24
CA SER A 10 -8.35 -8.18 -13.81
C SER A 10 -7.79 -9.52 -14.33
N LYS A 11 -8.24 -10.63 -13.73
CA LYS A 11 -7.93 -11.98 -14.27
C LYS A 11 -8.48 -12.21 -15.69
N SER A 12 -9.52 -11.49 -16.09
CA SER A 12 -10.04 -11.51 -17.47
C SER A 12 -9.21 -10.68 -18.45
N GLY A 13 -8.17 -9.99 -17.97
CA GLY A 13 -7.26 -9.18 -18.79
C GLY A 13 -7.73 -7.74 -19.03
N LYS A 14 -8.79 -7.30 -18.34
CA LYS A 14 -9.26 -5.92 -18.40
C LYS A 14 -8.32 -5.04 -17.57
N VAL A 15 -7.79 -3.99 -18.18
CA VAL A 15 -6.94 -3.00 -17.50
C VAL A 15 -7.82 -2.10 -16.64
N LEU A 16 -7.59 -2.09 -15.33
CA LEU A 16 -8.32 -1.23 -14.39
C LEU A 16 -7.57 0.08 -14.16
N LEU A 17 -6.26 -0.04 -13.93
CA LEU A 17 -5.36 1.08 -13.68
C LEU A 17 -4.04 0.83 -14.40
N SER A 18 -3.45 1.87 -14.98
CA SER A 18 -2.07 1.81 -15.46
C SER A 18 -1.41 3.17 -15.36
N ARG A 19 -0.32 3.24 -14.59
CA ARG A 19 0.55 4.40 -14.46
C ARG A 19 1.85 4.15 -15.22
N GLN A 20 2.20 5.05 -16.14
CA GLN A 20 3.45 5.00 -16.91
C GLN A 20 4.44 6.00 -16.30
N PHE A 21 5.68 5.55 -16.10
CA PHE A 21 6.76 6.37 -15.53
C PHE A 21 7.80 6.82 -16.57
N VAL A 22 7.69 6.27 -17.78
CA VAL A 22 8.52 6.62 -18.94
C VAL A 22 7.61 6.95 -20.10
N ASP A 23 8.03 7.91 -20.91
CA ASP A 23 7.27 8.31 -22.09
C ASP A 23 7.07 7.11 -23.04
N MET A 24 5.81 6.82 -23.33
CA MET A 24 5.44 5.71 -24.19
C MET A 24 4.11 5.99 -24.88
N THR A 25 4.01 5.58 -26.14
CA THR A 25 2.77 5.75 -26.89
C THR A 25 1.65 4.88 -26.31
N ARG A 26 0.41 5.40 -26.38
CA ARG A 26 -0.78 4.67 -25.94
C ARG A 26 -0.89 3.27 -26.58
N ILE A 27 -0.62 3.18 -27.87
CA ILE A 27 -0.65 1.93 -28.64
C ILE A 27 0.34 0.90 -28.05
N ARG A 28 1.53 1.36 -27.61
CA ARG A 28 2.54 0.49 -27.03
C ARG A 28 2.09 -0.07 -25.69
N ILE A 29 1.58 0.77 -24.77
CA ILE A 29 1.15 0.26 -23.46
C ILE A 29 -0.07 -0.66 -23.58
N GLU A 30 -1.06 -0.30 -24.40
CA GLU A 30 -2.23 -1.15 -24.63
C GLU A 30 -1.83 -2.50 -25.25
N GLY A 31 -0.89 -2.50 -26.20
CA GLY A 31 -0.35 -3.73 -26.78
C GLY A 31 0.38 -4.61 -25.77
N LEU A 32 1.20 -4.02 -24.89
CA LEU A 32 1.92 -4.74 -23.84
C LEU A 32 0.96 -5.34 -22.80
N LEU A 33 -0.10 -4.62 -22.42
CA LEU A 33 -1.09 -5.09 -21.45
C LEU A 33 -2.05 -6.12 -22.06
N ALA A 34 -2.43 -5.97 -23.33
CA ALA A 34 -3.28 -6.95 -24.03
C ALA A 34 -2.59 -8.29 -24.26
N ALA A 35 -1.25 -8.30 -24.37
CA ALA A 35 -0.47 -9.54 -24.48
C ALA A 35 -0.36 -10.29 -23.14
N PHE A 36 -0.38 -9.58 -22.01
CA PHE A 36 -0.11 -10.14 -20.68
C PHE A 36 -0.98 -11.37 -20.31
N PRO A 37 -2.32 -11.37 -20.48
CA PRO A 37 -3.15 -12.53 -20.12
C PRO A 37 -2.78 -13.81 -20.86
N LYS A 38 -2.30 -13.68 -22.12
CA LYS A 38 -1.86 -14.83 -22.93
C LYS A 38 -0.54 -15.43 -22.44
N LEU A 39 0.26 -14.64 -21.72
CA LEU A 39 1.60 -15.01 -21.25
C LEU A 39 1.58 -15.63 -19.85
N VAL A 40 0.61 -15.26 -19.00
CA VAL A 40 0.52 -15.77 -17.61
C VAL A 40 0.34 -17.30 -17.59
N GLY A 41 -0.38 -17.87 -18.56
CA GLY A 41 -0.55 -19.32 -18.71
C GLY A 41 -1.27 -19.98 -17.53
N THR A 42 -2.08 -21.00 -17.79
CA THR A 42 -2.68 -21.80 -16.72
C THR A 42 -1.61 -22.74 -16.12
N GLY A 43 -1.23 -22.52 -14.86
CA GLY A 43 -0.49 -23.51 -14.05
C GLY A 43 1.01 -23.26 -13.82
N LYS A 44 1.58 -22.12 -14.23
CA LYS A 44 2.96 -21.76 -13.89
C LYS A 44 3.01 -20.62 -12.88
N GLN A 45 3.48 -20.88 -11.66
CA GLN A 45 3.72 -19.86 -10.64
C GLN A 45 5.04 -19.12 -10.89
N HIS A 46 5.21 -18.52 -12.08
CA HIS A 46 6.34 -17.63 -12.31
C HIS A 46 5.98 -16.23 -11.82
N THR A 47 6.81 -15.64 -10.95
CA THR A 47 6.64 -14.25 -10.45
C THR A 47 7.05 -13.19 -11.48
N TYR A 48 7.64 -13.62 -12.60
CA TYR A 48 7.97 -12.78 -13.74
C TYR A 48 8.12 -13.64 -15.00
N PHE A 49 8.01 -13.01 -16.17
CA PHE A 49 8.41 -13.63 -17.43
C PHE A 49 9.00 -12.56 -18.36
N GLU A 50 9.89 -13.00 -19.24
CA GLU A 50 10.57 -12.13 -20.19
C GLU A 50 10.05 -12.34 -21.60
N THR A 51 9.79 -11.23 -22.29
CA THR A 51 9.55 -11.20 -23.72
C THR A 51 10.80 -10.71 -24.44
N GLU A 52 10.69 -10.46 -25.74
CA GLU A 52 11.77 -9.89 -26.55
C GLU A 52 12.17 -8.49 -26.04
N ASN A 53 11.18 -7.64 -25.72
CA ASN A 53 11.41 -6.22 -25.48
C ASN A 53 11.30 -5.80 -24.01
N VAL A 54 10.51 -6.51 -23.19
CA VAL A 54 10.25 -6.14 -21.80
C VAL A 54 10.17 -7.37 -20.90
N ARG A 55 10.37 -7.15 -19.60
CA ARG A 55 10.11 -8.10 -18.53
C ARG A 55 8.79 -7.71 -17.85
N TYR A 56 7.92 -8.68 -17.63
CA TYR A 56 6.72 -8.51 -16.83
C TYR A 56 6.98 -9.13 -15.47
N VAL A 57 6.87 -8.35 -14.41
CA VAL A 57 6.95 -8.83 -13.02
C VAL A 57 5.56 -8.66 -12.44
N TYR A 58 4.96 -9.71 -11.88
CA TYR A 58 3.56 -9.62 -11.46
C TYR A 58 3.28 -10.46 -10.22
N GLN A 59 2.25 -10.06 -9.50
CA GLN A 59 1.77 -10.72 -8.30
C GLN A 59 0.24 -10.74 -8.31
N PRO A 60 -0.39 -11.90 -8.06
CA PRO A 60 -1.83 -11.96 -7.87
C PRO A 60 -2.22 -11.27 -6.55
N ILE A 61 -3.26 -10.44 -6.62
CA ILE A 61 -3.91 -9.81 -5.47
C ILE A 61 -5.40 -10.15 -5.57
N GLU A 62 -5.84 -11.17 -4.83
CA GLU A 62 -7.20 -11.73 -4.90
C GLU A 62 -7.67 -12.07 -6.33
N ALA A 63 -8.63 -11.31 -6.87
CA ALA A 63 -9.21 -11.46 -8.21
C ALA A 63 -8.46 -10.65 -9.28
N LEU A 64 -7.40 -9.94 -8.91
CA LEU A 64 -6.64 -9.02 -9.75
C LEU A 64 -5.18 -9.47 -9.87
N TYR A 65 -4.49 -8.89 -10.85
CA TYR A 65 -3.06 -8.95 -11.04
C TYR A 65 -2.48 -7.55 -10.90
N LEU A 66 -1.51 -7.41 -10.00
CA LEU A 66 -0.63 -6.25 -9.99
C LEU A 66 0.60 -6.57 -10.84
N LEU A 67 0.91 -5.68 -11.77
CA LEU A 67 1.89 -5.87 -12.82
C LEU A 67 2.87 -4.69 -12.83
N LEU A 68 4.15 -4.99 -12.90
CA LEU A 68 5.22 -4.08 -13.32
C LEU A 68 5.76 -4.50 -14.68
N VAL A 69 5.80 -3.55 -15.61
CA VAL A 69 6.50 -3.71 -16.89
C VAL A 69 7.86 -3.04 -16.75
N THR A 70 8.94 -3.80 -16.87
CA THR A 70 10.32 -3.32 -16.68
C THR A 70 11.20 -3.68 -17.88
N ASN A 71 12.35 -3.02 -18.00
CA ASN A 71 13.36 -3.39 -19.01
C ASN A 71 14.09 -4.67 -18.57
N LYS A 72 14.52 -5.53 -19.50
CA LYS A 72 15.28 -6.76 -19.21
C LYS A 72 16.58 -6.50 -18.45
N GLN A 73 17.15 -5.30 -18.60
CA GLN A 73 18.35 -4.85 -17.90
C GLN A 73 18.09 -4.35 -16.47
N SER A 74 16.84 -4.27 -16.00
CA SER A 74 16.53 -3.89 -14.62
C SER A 74 16.96 -4.98 -13.64
N ASN A 75 17.25 -4.56 -12.40
CA ASN A 75 17.49 -5.48 -11.30
C ASN A 75 16.17 -6.09 -10.86
N ILE A 76 16.00 -7.37 -11.14
CA ILE A 76 14.77 -8.09 -10.83
C ILE A 76 14.44 -8.15 -9.33
N LEU A 77 15.45 -8.19 -8.46
CA LEU A 77 15.23 -8.24 -7.01
C LEU A 77 14.60 -6.93 -6.52
N GLU A 78 15.04 -5.82 -7.10
CA GLU A 78 14.54 -4.49 -6.80
C GLU A 78 13.15 -4.26 -7.39
N ASP A 79 12.89 -4.76 -8.61
CA ASP A 79 11.55 -4.76 -9.20
C ASP A 79 10.55 -5.56 -8.35
N LEU A 80 10.96 -6.74 -7.85
CA LEU A 80 10.13 -7.57 -6.96
C LEU A 80 9.88 -6.90 -5.61
N GLU A 81 10.86 -6.18 -5.06
CA GLU A 81 10.68 -5.40 -3.84
C GLU A 81 9.72 -4.23 -4.07
N THR A 82 9.85 -3.53 -5.19
CA THR A 82 8.94 -2.46 -5.63
C THR A 82 7.51 -2.99 -5.75
N LEU A 83 7.33 -4.13 -6.43
CA LEU A 83 6.02 -4.78 -6.57
C LEU A 83 5.40 -5.14 -5.22
N ARG A 84 6.19 -5.65 -4.26
CA ARG A 84 5.71 -5.95 -2.91
C ARG A 84 5.28 -4.69 -2.16
N LEU A 85 6.01 -3.59 -2.31
CA LEU A 85 5.63 -2.31 -1.70
C LEU A 85 4.34 -1.77 -2.29
N LEU A 86 4.21 -1.77 -3.63
CA LEU A 86 2.98 -1.37 -4.32
C LEU A 86 1.80 -2.26 -3.93
N SER A 87 2.00 -3.58 -3.78
CA SER A 87 0.95 -4.49 -3.33
C SER A 87 0.42 -4.12 -1.95
N LYS A 88 1.28 -3.69 -1.02
CA LYS A 88 0.87 -3.23 0.31
C LYS A 88 0.10 -1.91 0.24
N LEU A 89 0.50 -1.00 -0.64
CA LEU A 89 -0.20 0.26 -0.85
C LEU A 89 -1.60 0.03 -1.43
N VAL A 90 -1.73 -0.87 -2.41
CA VAL A 90 -3.04 -1.24 -2.98
C VAL A 90 -3.99 -1.74 -1.90
N THR A 91 -3.52 -2.61 -0.99
CA THR A 91 -4.33 -3.12 0.13
C THR A 91 -4.63 -2.09 1.22
N GLU A 92 -3.81 -1.05 1.34
CA GLU A 92 -3.99 0.02 2.33
C GLU A 92 -4.99 1.07 1.86
N TYR A 93 -4.91 1.48 0.59
CA TYR A 93 -5.82 2.49 0.01
C TYR A 93 -7.15 1.90 -0.45
N SER A 94 -7.15 0.63 -0.88
CA SER A 94 -8.36 -0.03 -1.37
C SER A 94 -8.90 -1.05 -0.38
N TYR A 95 -10.05 -0.75 0.22
CA TYR A 95 -10.73 -1.66 1.16
C TYR A 95 -11.33 -2.88 0.46
N SER A 96 -11.74 -2.74 -0.81
CA SER A 96 -12.23 -3.84 -1.65
C SER A 96 -11.32 -4.03 -2.85
N LEU A 97 -10.77 -5.24 -3.01
CA LEU A 97 -9.83 -5.58 -4.08
C LEU A 97 -10.56 -6.13 -5.32
N ASP A 98 -11.66 -5.45 -5.67
CA ASP A 98 -12.51 -5.72 -6.83
C ASP A 98 -12.41 -4.59 -7.88
N GLU A 99 -13.02 -4.80 -9.05
CA GLU A 99 -12.94 -3.80 -10.14
C GLU A 99 -13.51 -2.44 -9.73
N GLU A 100 -14.56 -2.44 -8.91
CA GLU A 100 -15.22 -1.22 -8.44
C GLU A 100 -14.38 -0.48 -7.38
N GLY A 101 -13.79 -1.20 -6.42
CA GLY A 101 -12.94 -0.63 -5.37
C GLY A 101 -11.69 0.03 -5.92
N ILE A 102 -10.99 -0.65 -6.83
CA ILE A 102 -9.83 -0.08 -7.53
C ILE A 102 -10.23 1.13 -8.38
N GLY A 103 -11.40 1.06 -9.05
CA GLY A 103 -11.91 2.19 -9.84
C GLY A 103 -12.17 3.44 -8.99
N LYS A 104 -12.73 3.29 -7.78
CA LYS A 104 -13.00 4.40 -6.86
C LYS A 104 -11.72 5.04 -6.30
N THR A 105 -10.70 4.22 -6.05
CA THR A 105 -9.44 4.63 -5.41
C THR A 105 -8.30 4.88 -6.41
N ALA A 106 -8.61 4.88 -7.72
CA ALA A 106 -7.62 4.94 -8.79
C ALA A 106 -6.67 6.15 -8.70
N PHE A 107 -7.19 7.34 -8.37
CA PHE A 107 -6.35 8.55 -8.25
C PHE A 107 -5.42 8.49 -7.04
N GLU A 108 -5.90 8.02 -5.90
CA GLU A 108 -5.07 7.87 -4.69
C GLU A 108 -3.94 6.86 -4.92
N LEU A 109 -4.25 5.75 -5.61
CA LEU A 109 -3.26 4.77 -6.01
C LEU A 109 -2.22 5.34 -6.98
N ILE A 110 -2.62 6.17 -7.95
CA ILE A 110 -1.67 6.84 -8.86
C ILE A 110 -0.71 7.73 -8.08
N PHE A 111 -1.21 8.55 -7.15
CA PHE A 111 -0.36 9.40 -6.33
C PHE A 111 0.58 8.57 -5.45
N ALA A 112 0.08 7.52 -4.80
CA ALA A 112 0.91 6.63 -4.01
C ALA A 112 1.98 5.92 -4.87
N PHE A 113 1.66 5.58 -6.12
CA PHE A 113 2.62 4.94 -7.04
C PHE A 113 3.72 5.92 -7.48
N ASP A 114 3.39 7.19 -7.68
CA ASP A 114 4.35 8.25 -8.05
C ASP A 114 5.33 8.54 -6.89
N GLU A 115 4.90 8.43 -5.63
CA GLU A 115 5.80 8.56 -4.47
C GLU A 115 6.77 7.38 -4.31
N VAL A 116 6.42 6.21 -4.85
CA VAL A 116 7.29 5.01 -4.82
C VAL A 116 8.20 4.94 -6.03
N ILE A 117 7.73 5.38 -7.20
CA ILE A 117 8.46 5.28 -8.46
C ILE A 117 8.53 6.66 -9.11
N CYS A 118 9.74 7.23 -9.11
CA CYS A 118 10.02 8.50 -9.76
C CYS A 118 10.76 8.26 -11.07
N LEU A 119 10.16 8.63 -12.21
CA LEU A 119 10.76 8.49 -13.56
C LEU A 119 11.30 7.07 -13.87
N GLY A 120 10.66 6.05 -13.30
CA GLY A 120 11.03 4.64 -13.47
C GLY A 120 12.10 4.14 -12.50
N HIS A 121 12.54 4.96 -11.55
CA HIS A 121 13.45 4.59 -10.47
C HIS A 121 12.66 4.38 -9.17
N LYS A 122 13.02 3.33 -8.42
CA LYS A 122 12.44 3.05 -7.11
C LYS A 122 13.00 4.05 -6.10
N GLU A 123 12.11 4.70 -5.36
CA GLU A 123 12.45 5.50 -4.19
C GLU A 123 12.48 4.63 -2.93
N ASN A 124 13.37 4.94 -1.99
CA ASN A 124 13.52 4.17 -0.77
C ASN A 124 12.57 4.69 0.32
N VAL A 125 11.29 4.35 0.17
CA VAL A 125 10.19 4.84 1.01
C VAL A 125 9.41 3.70 1.65
N THR A 126 8.85 3.96 2.83
CA THR A 126 7.95 3.05 3.53
C THR A 126 6.48 3.40 3.26
N VAL A 127 5.57 2.44 3.48
CA VAL A 127 4.10 2.65 3.31
C VAL A 127 3.61 3.86 4.12
N THR A 128 4.11 4.02 5.35
CA THR A 128 3.74 5.15 6.22
C THR A 128 4.22 6.50 5.69
N GLN A 129 5.44 6.56 5.13
CA GLN A 129 5.97 7.78 4.53
C GLN A 129 5.19 8.17 3.28
N VAL A 130 4.88 7.20 2.41
CA VAL A 130 4.05 7.45 1.22
C VAL A 130 2.71 8.06 1.61
N LYS A 131 2.06 7.53 2.65
CA LYS A 131 0.80 8.10 3.16
C LYS A 131 0.97 9.55 3.60
N GLN A 132 2.01 9.85 4.37
CA GLN A 132 2.31 11.20 4.81
C GLN A 132 2.58 12.15 3.62
N TYR A 133 3.26 11.68 2.58
CA TYR A 133 3.50 12.48 1.36
C TYR A 133 2.20 12.74 0.59
N CYS A 134 1.33 11.73 0.50
CA CYS A 134 0.01 11.87 -0.11
C CYS A 134 -0.96 12.77 0.67
N GLU A 135 -0.73 13.02 1.97
CA GLU A 135 -1.49 14.04 2.73
C GLU A 135 -1.16 15.47 2.26
N MET A 136 -0.08 15.65 1.48
CA MET A 136 0.39 16.92 0.91
C MET A 136 0.52 18.03 1.96
N GLU A 137 0.81 17.66 3.21
CA GLU A 137 0.85 18.58 4.34
C GLU A 137 2.29 19.07 4.56
N SER A 138 2.55 20.33 4.21
CA SER A 138 3.85 20.95 4.46
C SER A 138 3.91 21.58 5.86
N HIS A 139 4.79 21.04 6.71
CA HIS A 139 5.11 21.64 8.01
C HIS A 139 5.68 23.06 7.89
N GLU A 140 6.48 23.32 6.84
CA GLU A 140 7.04 24.64 6.58
C GLU A 140 5.94 25.65 6.23
N GLU A 141 4.95 25.24 5.43
CA GLU A 141 3.82 26.09 5.09
C GLU A 141 2.97 26.41 6.32
N LYS A 142 2.71 25.43 7.19
CA LYS A 142 2.03 25.65 8.47
C LYS A 142 2.78 26.67 9.34
N LEU A 143 4.10 26.50 9.47
CA LEU A 143 4.93 27.41 10.26
C LEU A 143 4.88 28.83 9.67
N HIS A 144 5.00 28.96 8.35
CA HIS A 144 4.94 30.24 7.66
C HIS A 144 3.58 30.94 7.86
N LYS A 145 2.46 30.19 7.76
CA LYS A 145 1.11 30.72 8.06
C LYS A 145 1.00 31.21 9.50
N LEU A 146 1.57 30.49 10.46
CA LEU A 146 1.55 30.87 11.88
C LEU A 146 2.35 32.16 12.13
N VAL A 147 3.53 32.28 11.54
CA VAL A 147 4.36 33.51 11.63
C VAL A 147 3.62 34.70 11.02
N LEU A 148 3.01 34.52 9.85
CA LEU A 148 2.22 35.57 9.18
C LEU A 148 1.04 36.02 10.07
N GLN A 149 0.31 35.06 10.64
CA GLN A 149 -0.83 35.33 11.51
C GLN A 149 -0.42 36.02 12.82
N SER A 150 0.72 35.62 13.41
CA SER A 150 1.30 36.32 14.56
C SER A 150 1.62 37.78 14.23
N LYS A 151 2.24 38.03 13.08
CA LYS A 151 2.59 39.40 12.64
C LYS A 151 1.35 40.26 12.38
N ILE A 152 0.30 39.68 11.81
CA ILE A 152 -0.99 40.36 11.61
C ILE A 152 -1.62 40.72 12.97
N ASN A 153 -1.63 39.79 13.92
CA ASN A 153 -2.19 40.01 15.25
C ASN A 153 -1.42 41.09 16.02
N GLU A 154 -0.08 41.05 15.98
CA GLU A 154 0.77 42.07 16.59
C GLU A 154 0.50 43.45 15.99
N THR A 155 0.38 43.52 14.66
CA THR A 155 0.06 44.78 13.96
C THR A 155 -1.32 45.30 14.37
N LYS A 156 -2.33 44.43 14.49
CA LYS A 156 -3.69 44.79 14.96
C LYS A 156 -3.69 45.31 16.39
N ASP A 157 -2.94 44.69 17.29
CA ASP A 157 -2.85 45.12 18.69
C ASP A 157 -2.17 46.48 18.82
N VAL A 158 -1.10 46.72 18.06
CA VAL A 158 -0.43 48.03 18.00
C VAL A 158 -1.39 49.09 17.43
N MET A 159 -2.12 48.78 16.36
CA MET A 159 -3.14 49.69 15.81
C MET A 159 -4.22 50.03 16.83
N LYS A 160 -4.73 49.03 17.57
CA LYS A 160 -5.76 49.23 18.60
C LYS A 160 -5.24 50.08 19.78
N ARG A 161 -4.01 49.84 20.23
CA ARG A 161 -3.37 50.66 21.27
C ARG A 161 -3.22 52.11 20.82
N LYS A 162 -2.65 52.35 19.63
CA LYS A 162 -2.50 53.71 19.08
C LYS A 162 -3.84 54.41 18.86
N ALA A 163 -4.87 53.70 18.39
CA ALA A 163 -6.21 54.27 18.25
C ALA A 163 -6.79 54.71 19.61
N SER A 164 -6.66 53.86 20.64
CA SER A 164 -7.13 54.19 21.99
C SER A 164 -6.38 55.36 22.63
N GLU A 165 -5.10 55.53 22.32
CA GLU A 165 -4.27 56.63 22.79
C GLU A 165 -4.64 57.96 22.10
N ILE A 166 -4.90 57.92 20.79
CA ILE A 166 -5.41 59.07 20.04
C ILE A 166 -6.77 59.50 20.57
N ASP A 167 -7.70 58.57 20.82
CA ASP A 167 -9.03 58.90 21.34
C ASP A 167 -8.97 59.49 22.75
N LYS A 168 -8.12 58.95 23.64
CA LYS A 168 -7.87 59.56 24.96
C LYS A 168 -7.31 60.98 24.83
N SER A 169 -6.33 61.20 23.94
CA SER A 169 -5.74 62.52 23.73
C SER A 169 -6.74 63.55 23.19
N LYS A 170 -7.71 63.12 22.37
CA LYS A 170 -8.80 63.98 21.88
C LYS A 170 -9.78 64.33 23.00
N ILE A 171 -10.11 63.37 23.86
CA ILE A 171 -11.01 63.58 25.01
C ILE A 171 -10.38 64.55 26.02
N ASP A 172 -9.08 64.41 26.32
CA ASP A 172 -8.38 65.30 27.25
C ASP A 172 -8.28 66.73 26.69
N LYS A 173 -8.00 66.89 25.39
CA LYS A 173 -8.02 68.21 24.73
C LYS A 173 -9.41 68.85 24.75
N ASN A 174 -10.49 68.08 24.55
CA ASN A 174 -11.86 68.59 24.63
C ASN A 174 -12.33 68.87 26.07
N ARG A 175 -11.70 68.28 27.09
CA ARG A 175 -11.99 68.58 28.51
C ARG A 175 -11.30 69.85 28.99
N SER A 176 -10.14 70.21 28.44
CA SER A 176 -9.46 71.46 28.73
C SER A 176 -10.16 72.71 28.15
N ASP A 177 -11.09 72.55 27.21
CA ASP A 177 -11.83 73.67 26.58
C ASP A 177 -13.16 74.02 27.28
N LYS A 178 -13.49 73.35 28.39
CA LYS A 178 -14.77 73.53 29.12
C LYS A 178 -14.60 74.02 30.56
N GLY A 179 -13.68 74.96 30.77
CA GLY A 179 -13.56 75.70 32.02
C GLY A 179 -12.86 77.05 31.83
N GLY A 180 -13.63 78.15 31.85
CA GLY A 180 -13.09 79.50 32.06
C GLY A 180 -13.52 80.55 31.03
N PHE A 181 -14.07 81.65 31.53
CA PHE A 181 -14.78 82.72 30.84
C PHE A 181 -13.91 84.00 30.74
N MET A 182 -14.07 84.76 29.64
CA MET A 182 -13.71 86.19 29.39
C MET A 182 -12.25 86.66 29.28
N SER A 183 -11.92 87.31 28.15
CA SER A 183 -11.73 88.78 28.05
C SER A 183 -10.67 89.18 27.02
N MET A 184 -11.08 90.09 26.12
CA MET A 184 -10.33 91.10 25.37
C MET A 184 -8.80 91.19 25.55
N GLY A 185 -8.04 91.17 24.44
CA GLY A 185 -6.65 91.65 24.44
C GLY A 185 -5.82 91.27 23.20
N SER A 186 -5.95 92.09 22.14
CA SER A 186 -4.93 92.43 21.13
C SER A 186 -3.53 91.78 21.24
N GLY A 187 -3.07 91.09 20.18
CA GLY A 187 -1.63 90.87 19.97
C GLY A 187 -1.24 89.83 18.92
N ARG A 188 -1.24 90.26 17.65
CA ARG A 188 -0.32 89.91 16.54
C ARG A 188 0.29 88.49 16.44
N ILE A 189 0.13 87.90 15.26
CA ILE A 189 1.15 87.40 14.29
C ILE A 189 0.38 86.46 13.33
N GLU A 190 0.09 86.89 12.09
CA GLU A 190 0.79 86.47 10.86
C GLU A 190 0.77 84.92 10.69
N THR A 191 0.26 84.29 9.63
CA THR A 191 0.30 84.64 8.21
C THR A 191 -0.66 83.71 7.44
N SER A 192 -1.40 84.33 6.51
CA SER A 192 -1.89 83.86 5.21
C SER A 192 -2.49 82.46 4.97
N PHE A 193 -3.66 82.56 4.35
CA PHE A 193 -4.59 81.61 3.77
C PHE A 193 -4.10 81.01 2.42
N SER A 194 -4.76 79.90 2.02
CA SER A 194 -4.91 79.33 0.65
C SER A 194 -3.67 78.74 -0.04
N GLU A 195 -3.63 77.43 -0.28
CA GLU A 195 -4.21 76.75 -1.46
C GLU A 195 -3.35 76.95 -2.73
N MET A 196 -2.62 75.91 -3.15
CA MET A 196 -2.50 75.57 -4.58
C MET A 196 -1.81 74.23 -4.83
N SER A 197 -2.54 73.41 -5.58
CA SER A 197 -2.09 72.51 -6.64
C SER A 197 -0.98 73.09 -7.55
N ILE A 198 0.03 72.27 -7.90
CA ILE A 198 0.72 72.25 -9.21
C ILE A 198 1.60 70.96 -9.25
N SER A 199 1.28 69.93 -10.02
CA SER A 199 1.73 69.61 -11.39
C SER A 199 3.21 69.90 -11.73
N SER A 200 3.89 68.81 -12.11
CA SER A 200 4.75 68.62 -13.30
C SER A 200 6.00 69.47 -13.51
N SER A 201 7.05 68.73 -13.94
CA SER A 201 8.28 69.17 -14.62
C SER A 201 9.28 69.86 -13.70
N GLY A 202 10.57 69.55 -13.70
CA GLY A 202 11.38 68.64 -14.49
C GLY A 202 12.85 68.95 -14.15
N SER A 203 13.75 67.99 -14.39
CA SER A 203 15.19 68.17 -14.69
C SER A 203 16.00 69.07 -13.74
N GLY A 204 17.01 68.61 -13.02
CA GLY A 204 18.11 67.73 -13.43
C GLY A 204 19.40 68.20 -12.71
N PHE A 205 20.52 67.55 -13.05
CA PHE A 205 21.89 67.62 -12.48
C PHE A 205 22.13 66.68 -11.27
N GLY A 206 23.09 65.76 -11.27
CA GLY A 206 24.13 65.41 -12.25
C GLY A 206 25.48 65.13 -11.55
N SER A 207 26.19 64.10 -12.05
CA SER A 207 27.60 63.70 -11.76
C SER A 207 27.79 62.73 -10.58
N GLY A 208 28.47 61.58 -10.67
CA GLY A 208 29.30 61.00 -11.74
C GLY A 208 30.53 60.30 -11.11
N SER A 209 31.00 59.20 -11.75
CA SER A 209 32.19 58.36 -11.45
C SER A 209 31.91 57.08 -10.64
N GLY A 210 32.17 55.85 -11.11
CA GLY A 210 32.77 55.40 -12.37
C GLY A 210 33.08 53.89 -12.34
N PHE A 211 32.93 53.27 -13.52
CA PHE A 211 33.64 52.08 -14.06
C PHE A 211 33.43 50.71 -13.35
N GLY A 212 33.03 49.61 -14.01
CA GLY A 212 32.73 49.25 -15.41
C GLY A 212 32.39 47.73 -15.43
N GLY A 213 31.88 47.06 -16.46
CA GLY A 213 31.37 47.35 -17.81
C GLY A 213 30.63 46.04 -18.25
N ILE A 214 29.43 46.12 -18.86
CA ILE A 214 29.14 46.13 -20.32
C ILE A 214 29.48 44.77 -20.95
N THR A 215 28.51 44.02 -21.51
CA THR A 215 27.95 44.18 -22.88
C THR A 215 26.49 43.69 -22.97
N THR A 216 25.50 44.57 -23.27
CA THR A 216 24.83 44.85 -24.58
C THR A 216 23.91 43.73 -25.11
N ASP A 217 22.72 43.95 -25.69
CA ASP A 217 21.77 45.07 -25.78
C ASP A 217 20.61 44.60 -26.74
N LEU A 218 19.52 45.40 -26.81
CA LEU A 218 18.56 45.57 -27.92
C LEU A 218 17.21 44.78 -27.97
N ASP A 219 16.21 45.40 -27.34
CA ASP A 219 15.00 46.05 -27.89
C ASP A 219 13.99 45.38 -28.88
N ALA A 220 12.74 45.32 -28.37
CA ALA A 220 11.45 45.85 -28.90
C ALA A 220 10.90 45.49 -30.31
N PHE A 221 9.67 44.93 -30.36
CA PHE A 221 8.43 45.61 -30.80
C PHE A 221 7.16 44.71 -30.76
N SER A 222 6.05 45.33 -30.34
CA SER A 222 4.60 45.08 -30.53
C SER A 222 4.09 43.87 -31.35
N THR A 223 3.04 43.17 -30.86
CA THR A 223 1.65 43.16 -31.44
C THR A 223 0.72 42.17 -30.71
N LYS A 224 -0.57 42.54 -30.59
CA LYS A 224 -1.67 41.77 -29.95
C LYS A 224 -1.91 40.39 -30.59
N PRO A 225 -2.61 39.46 -29.89
CA PRO A 225 -3.92 39.07 -30.42
C PRO A 225 -5.05 38.84 -29.38
N LYS A 226 -6.24 39.26 -29.82
CA LYS A 226 -7.63 38.86 -29.49
C LYS A 226 -7.87 37.89 -28.31
N GLY A 227 -8.45 38.42 -27.24
CA GLY A 227 -9.27 37.65 -26.29
C GLY A 227 -10.70 37.49 -26.79
N ARG A 228 -11.28 36.30 -26.57
CA ARG A 228 -12.72 36.01 -26.70
C ARG A 228 -13.19 35.43 -25.36
N GLN A 229 -14.34 35.94 -24.89
CA GLN A 229 -14.92 35.72 -23.56
C GLN A 229 -15.41 34.28 -23.31
N PRO A 230 -15.46 33.82 -22.05
CA PRO A 230 -16.36 32.77 -21.60
C PRO A 230 -17.69 33.34 -21.08
N SER A 231 -18.81 32.83 -21.61
CA SER A 231 -20.17 33.14 -21.18
C SER A 231 -20.50 32.49 -19.84
N ALA A 232 -21.16 33.26 -18.97
CA ALA A 232 -21.79 32.78 -17.74
C ALA A 232 -23.12 32.09 -18.05
N ALA A 233 -23.41 30.98 -17.36
CA ALA A 233 -24.74 30.39 -17.28
C ALA A 233 -25.21 30.42 -15.82
N THR A 234 -26.40 30.98 -15.67
CA THR A 234 -27.12 31.36 -14.46
C THR A 234 -27.69 30.15 -13.74
N ALA A 235 -27.54 30.07 -12.41
CA ALA A 235 -28.33 29.18 -11.55
C ALA A 235 -29.03 30.00 -10.45
N PRO A 236 -30.35 29.83 -10.22
CA PRO A 236 -31.04 30.49 -9.11
C PRO A 236 -30.98 29.67 -7.79
N PRO A 237 -31.27 30.28 -6.63
CA PRO A 237 -30.80 29.78 -5.34
C PRO A 237 -31.89 29.28 -4.36
N LYS A 238 -31.42 28.46 -3.39
CA LYS A 238 -31.90 28.20 -2.01
C LYS A 238 -33.17 27.36 -1.75
N GLY A 239 -33.01 26.38 -0.84
CA GLY A 239 -34.09 25.79 -0.04
C GLY A 239 -33.57 24.73 0.97
N PHE A 240 -33.81 24.96 2.27
CA PHE A 240 -33.45 24.12 3.43
C PHE A 240 -34.21 22.77 3.47
N GLY A 241 -33.66 21.76 4.16
CA GLY A 241 -34.49 20.68 4.75
C GLY A 241 -33.77 19.36 5.06
N MET A 242 -33.56 19.08 6.35
CA MET A 242 -33.22 17.77 6.92
C MET A 242 -34.46 16.86 6.89
N GLN A 243 -34.36 15.62 6.39
CA GLN A 243 -35.29 14.53 6.78
C GLN A 243 -34.70 13.14 6.49
N LEU A 244 -34.51 12.36 7.57
CA LEU A 244 -34.21 10.94 7.55
C LEU A 244 -35.46 10.10 7.21
N GLY A 245 -35.27 9.03 6.45
CA GLY A 245 -36.04 7.78 6.61
C GLY A 245 -36.78 7.27 5.37
N LYS A 246 -36.29 6.19 4.77
CA LYS A 246 -36.84 4.82 4.89
C LYS A 246 -36.19 3.87 3.87
N SER A 247 -35.64 2.78 4.40
CA SER A 247 -35.15 1.60 3.70
C SER A 247 -36.30 0.77 3.14
N GLN A 248 -36.35 0.53 1.82
CA GLN A 248 -37.06 -0.63 1.25
C GLN A 248 -36.43 -1.15 -0.05
N LYS A 249 -35.96 -2.41 0.06
CA LYS A 249 -36.14 -3.56 -0.86
C LYS A 249 -35.37 -3.62 -2.19
N THR A 250 -34.12 -4.09 -2.09
CA THR A 250 -33.28 -4.65 -3.16
C THR A 250 -33.69 -6.04 -3.66
N ASN A 251 -34.75 -6.65 -3.11
CA ASN A 251 -35.17 -8.03 -3.45
C ASN A 251 -36.10 -8.14 -4.67
N GLN A 252 -36.57 -7.04 -5.27
CA GLN A 252 -37.47 -7.12 -6.44
C GLN A 252 -36.74 -7.16 -7.79
N PHE A 253 -35.46 -6.78 -7.85
CA PHE A 253 -34.68 -6.80 -9.09
C PHE A 253 -34.06 -8.18 -9.39
N LEU A 254 -33.70 -8.94 -8.34
CA LEU A 254 -33.16 -10.29 -8.45
C LEU A 254 -34.23 -11.34 -8.85
N GLU A 255 -35.50 -11.10 -8.50
CA GLU A 255 -36.61 -11.98 -8.92
C GLU A 255 -37.00 -11.79 -10.39
N SER A 256 -36.88 -10.57 -10.94
CA SER A 256 -37.16 -10.30 -12.36
C SER A 256 -36.16 -10.96 -13.32
N LEU A 257 -34.89 -11.10 -12.93
CA LEU A 257 -33.88 -11.80 -13.75
C LEU A 257 -34.02 -13.32 -13.70
N LYS A 258 -34.66 -13.87 -12.67
CA LYS A 258 -34.94 -15.31 -12.56
C LYS A 258 -36.13 -15.76 -13.41
N ALA A 259 -36.98 -14.81 -13.84
CA ALA A 259 -38.17 -15.07 -14.63
C ALA A 259 -37.93 -15.05 -16.17
N GLU A 260 -36.75 -14.63 -16.64
CA GLU A 260 -36.42 -14.56 -18.08
C GLU A 260 -35.57 -15.73 -18.61
N GLY A 261 -35.30 -16.76 -17.80
CA GLY A 261 -34.85 -18.05 -18.32
C GLY A 261 -33.41 -18.11 -18.88
N GLU A 262 -32.51 -17.21 -18.47
CA GLU A 262 -31.09 -17.38 -18.74
C GLU A 262 -30.41 -18.26 -17.68
N LEU A 263 -29.98 -19.45 -18.11
CA LEU A 263 -29.13 -20.35 -17.34
C LEU A 263 -27.71 -19.77 -17.27
N ILE A 264 -27.46 -18.93 -16.26
CA ILE A 264 -26.09 -18.59 -15.86
C ILE A 264 -25.57 -19.76 -15.02
N VAL A 265 -24.79 -20.64 -15.65
CA VAL A 265 -23.97 -21.63 -14.94
C VAL A 265 -22.81 -20.87 -14.31
N GLU A 266 -22.90 -20.62 -13.00
CA GLU A 266 -21.76 -20.17 -12.21
C GLU A 266 -20.65 -21.23 -12.28
N ASP A 267 -19.51 -20.85 -12.83
CA ASP A 267 -18.28 -21.62 -12.81
C ASP A 267 -17.79 -21.68 -11.37
N LEU A 268 -18.10 -22.79 -10.68
CA LEU A 268 -17.70 -23.03 -9.30
C LEU A 268 -16.18 -23.20 -9.26
N GLN A 269 -15.46 -22.12 -8.96
CA GLN A 269 -14.10 -22.23 -8.45
C GLN A 269 -14.10 -23.14 -7.22
N PRO A 270 -13.16 -24.09 -7.09
CA PRO A 270 -13.00 -24.83 -5.85
C PRO A 270 -12.61 -23.84 -4.75
N LYS A 271 -13.58 -23.49 -3.90
CA LYS A 271 -13.33 -22.85 -2.61
C LYS A 271 -12.54 -23.84 -1.76
N VAL A 272 -11.22 -23.74 -1.81
CA VAL A 272 -10.36 -24.36 -0.81
C VAL A 272 -10.71 -23.75 0.53
N GLY A 273 -11.33 -24.56 1.39
CA GLY A 273 -11.22 -24.45 2.85
C GLY A 273 -11.89 -23.24 3.49
N GLN A 274 -12.89 -23.54 4.30
CA GLN A 274 -13.49 -22.67 5.30
C GLN A 274 -12.45 -21.83 6.07
N SER A 275 -12.86 -20.61 6.42
CA SER A 275 -12.36 -19.80 7.55
C SER A 275 -11.60 -20.65 8.56
N ARG A 276 -10.29 -20.39 8.73
CA ARG A 276 -9.52 -20.87 9.89
C ARG A 276 -10.37 -20.54 11.12
N VAL A 277 -10.92 -21.58 11.77
CA VAL A 277 -11.48 -21.43 13.11
C VAL A 277 -10.35 -20.82 13.94
N ALA A 278 -10.55 -19.59 14.43
CA ALA A 278 -9.56 -18.94 15.28
C ALA A 278 -9.28 -19.89 16.45
N ALA A 279 -8.01 -20.28 16.63
CA ALA A 279 -7.62 -21.13 17.73
C ALA A 279 -8.08 -20.47 19.04
N ALA A 280 -8.65 -21.27 19.95
CA ALA A 280 -9.04 -20.77 21.25
C ALA A 280 -7.81 -20.13 21.93
N PRO A 281 -7.97 -18.99 22.63
CA PRO A 281 -6.85 -18.36 23.32
C PRO A 281 -6.26 -19.36 24.32
N PRO A 282 -4.92 -19.51 24.36
CA PRO A 282 -4.28 -20.48 25.25
C PRO A 282 -4.58 -20.14 26.71
N THR A 283 -4.97 -21.15 27.47
CA THR A 283 -5.30 -21.01 28.90
C THR A 283 -4.14 -21.33 29.82
N ASP A 284 -3.10 -21.99 29.30
CA ASP A 284 -1.95 -22.43 30.08
C ASP A 284 -0.93 -21.29 30.29
N PRO A 285 -0.33 -21.17 31.50
CA PRO A 285 0.62 -20.10 31.82
C PRO A 285 1.82 -19.99 30.87
N ILE A 286 2.28 -21.14 30.37
CA ILE A 286 3.38 -21.29 29.42
C ILE A 286 2.89 -22.19 28.29
N THR A 287 2.90 -21.71 27.06
CA THR A 287 2.53 -22.48 25.87
C THR A 287 3.68 -22.48 24.87
N LEU A 288 4.13 -23.67 24.45
CA LEU A 288 5.06 -23.86 23.36
C LEU A 288 4.30 -24.35 22.12
N THR A 289 4.47 -23.66 21.00
CA THR A 289 3.82 -24.02 19.73
C THR A 289 4.90 -24.34 18.71
N ALA A 290 4.90 -25.57 18.23
CA ALA A 290 5.71 -26.00 17.08
C ALA A 290 4.81 -26.08 15.84
N GLU A 291 5.14 -25.30 14.82
CA GLU A 291 4.45 -25.33 13.51
C GLU A 291 5.46 -25.79 12.45
N GLU A 292 5.09 -26.80 11.66
CA GLU A 292 5.88 -27.28 10.52
C GLU A 292 5.06 -27.21 9.23
N LYS A 293 5.69 -26.68 8.18
CA LYS A 293 5.16 -26.63 6.83
C LYS A 293 6.02 -27.48 5.91
N LEU A 294 5.44 -28.59 5.44
CA LEU A 294 6.03 -29.47 4.43
C LEU A 294 5.54 -29.07 3.03
N ASN A 295 6.47 -28.82 2.11
CA ASN A 295 6.17 -28.62 0.69
C ASN A 295 6.95 -29.66 -0.13
N VAL A 296 6.22 -30.55 -0.81
CA VAL A 296 6.81 -31.59 -1.65
C VAL A 296 6.27 -31.47 -3.08
N THR A 297 7.13 -31.63 -4.06
CA THR A 297 6.78 -31.75 -5.47
C THR A 297 7.42 -33.02 -6.03
N LEU A 298 6.58 -33.99 -6.36
CA LEU A 298 6.99 -35.27 -6.95
C LEU A 298 6.88 -35.22 -8.47
N LYS A 299 7.74 -35.96 -9.17
CA LYS A 299 7.67 -36.12 -10.63
C LYS A 299 6.80 -37.34 -10.98
N ARG A 300 6.31 -37.35 -12.22
CA ARG A 300 5.44 -38.43 -12.74
C ARG A 300 6.16 -39.78 -12.82
N ASP A 301 7.44 -39.78 -13.13
CA ASP A 301 8.30 -40.95 -13.30
C ASP A 301 8.97 -41.42 -11.99
N GLY A 302 8.56 -40.86 -10.86
CA GLY A 302 9.21 -41.04 -9.56
C GLY A 302 10.28 -39.99 -9.30
N GLY A 303 10.68 -39.87 -8.03
CA GLY A 303 11.68 -38.91 -7.59
C GLY A 303 11.16 -37.53 -7.23
N ILE A 304 11.90 -36.88 -6.35
CA ILE A 304 11.59 -35.56 -5.79
C ILE A 304 12.12 -34.46 -6.69
N SER A 305 11.24 -33.51 -7.07
CA SER A 305 11.65 -32.23 -7.66
C SER A 305 11.91 -31.16 -6.59
N ASN A 306 11.12 -31.16 -5.53
CA ASN A 306 11.28 -30.24 -4.41
C ASN A 306 10.83 -30.93 -3.12
N PHE A 307 11.64 -30.82 -2.07
CA PHE A 307 11.28 -31.23 -0.73
C PHE A 307 11.83 -30.16 0.21
N ASP A 308 10.93 -29.49 0.91
CA ASP A 308 11.26 -28.38 1.79
C ASP A 308 10.35 -28.45 3.02
N VAL A 309 10.98 -28.69 4.18
CA VAL A 309 10.35 -28.58 5.49
C VAL A 309 10.81 -27.28 6.11
N GLN A 310 9.87 -26.44 6.54
CA GLN A 310 10.15 -25.23 7.32
C GLN A 310 9.35 -25.31 8.61
N GLY A 311 10.02 -25.15 9.74
CA GLY A 311 9.34 -25.15 11.02
C GLY A 311 9.77 -24.00 11.93
N THR A 312 8.90 -23.69 12.87
CA THR A 312 9.09 -22.64 13.87
C THR A 312 8.60 -23.10 15.23
N LEU A 313 9.37 -22.80 16.27
CA LEU A 313 8.99 -22.96 17.66
C LEU A 313 8.76 -21.57 18.26
N SER A 314 7.57 -21.33 18.77
CA SER A 314 7.21 -20.13 19.50
C SER A 314 6.82 -20.42 20.94
N LEU A 315 7.01 -19.43 21.79
CA LEU A 315 6.74 -19.47 23.23
C LEU A 315 5.82 -18.32 23.59
N GLN A 316 4.73 -18.65 24.27
CA GLN A 316 3.82 -17.68 24.85
C GLN A 316 3.81 -17.87 26.37
N ILE A 317 3.97 -16.75 27.09
CA ILE A 317 3.92 -16.71 28.54
C ILE A 317 2.86 -15.69 28.95
N LEU A 318 1.94 -16.14 29.81
CA LEU A 318 0.83 -15.32 30.30
C LEU A 318 1.24 -14.46 31.50
N ASN A 319 1.99 -15.02 32.46
CA ASN A 319 2.38 -14.33 33.70
C ASN A 319 3.88 -14.00 33.71
N GLN A 320 4.23 -12.83 34.23
CA GLN A 320 5.63 -12.38 34.30
C GLN A 320 6.49 -13.19 35.26
N GLU A 321 5.88 -13.77 36.28
CA GLU A 321 6.56 -14.65 37.24
C GLU A 321 7.07 -15.94 36.58
N ASP A 322 6.41 -16.38 35.51
CA ASP A 322 6.75 -17.57 34.73
C ASP A 322 7.75 -17.26 33.58
N GLY A 323 8.29 -16.04 33.54
CA GLY A 323 9.12 -15.57 32.42
C GLY A 323 10.58 -16.06 32.43
N LEU A 324 11.07 -16.52 33.58
CA LEU A 324 12.45 -17.00 33.73
C LEU A 324 12.52 -18.51 33.51
N ILE A 325 12.53 -18.92 32.24
CA ILE A 325 12.56 -20.34 31.85
C ILE A 325 13.66 -20.62 30.82
N GLN A 326 13.96 -21.90 30.66
CA GLN A 326 14.80 -22.44 29.59
C GLN A 326 14.07 -23.61 28.94
N VAL A 327 14.21 -23.76 27.63
CA VAL A 327 13.56 -24.82 26.86
C VAL A 327 14.63 -25.75 26.30
N GLN A 328 14.67 -26.98 26.81
CA GLN A 328 15.51 -28.04 26.27
C GLN A 328 14.90 -28.59 24.98
N ILE A 329 15.71 -28.76 23.95
CA ILE A 329 15.30 -29.37 22.67
C ILE A 329 16.07 -30.65 22.43
N GLU A 330 15.38 -31.65 21.88
CA GLU A 330 15.97 -32.84 21.31
C GLU A 330 15.76 -32.81 19.79
N THR A 331 16.85 -32.74 19.03
CA THR A 331 16.83 -32.50 17.57
C THR A 331 16.77 -33.78 16.73
N GLY A 332 16.67 -34.95 17.36
CA GLY A 332 16.59 -36.25 16.68
C GLY A 332 17.83 -36.63 15.85
N GLY A 333 18.89 -35.82 15.86
CA GLY A 333 20.19 -36.12 15.24
C GLY A 333 20.22 -36.09 13.71
N ASN A 334 19.21 -35.55 13.03
CA ASN A 334 19.21 -35.44 11.57
C ASN A 334 20.09 -34.26 11.11
N PRO A 335 21.25 -34.49 10.49
CA PRO A 335 22.18 -33.42 10.10
C PRO A 335 21.65 -32.56 8.94
N GLY A 336 20.61 -33.00 8.23
CA GLY A 336 19.96 -32.24 7.16
C GLY A 336 19.10 -31.07 7.66
N ILE A 337 18.83 -31.00 8.97
CA ILE A 337 18.03 -29.94 9.57
C ILE A 337 18.93 -28.78 9.99
N LEU A 338 18.69 -27.61 9.40
CA LEU A 338 19.41 -26.38 9.70
C LEU A 338 18.61 -25.53 10.70
N PHE A 339 19.14 -25.40 11.91
CA PHE A 339 18.54 -24.63 13.00
C PHE A 339 19.05 -23.18 13.03
N LYS A 340 18.15 -22.23 13.33
CA LYS A 340 18.45 -20.81 13.55
C LYS A 340 17.69 -20.29 14.77
N THR A 341 18.42 -19.88 15.80
CA THR A 341 17.87 -19.28 17.01
C THR A 341 17.55 -17.79 16.80
N HIS A 342 16.60 -17.26 17.57
CA HIS A 342 16.30 -15.84 17.61
C HIS A 342 17.52 -15.00 18.08
N PRO A 343 17.74 -13.76 17.61
CA PRO A 343 18.91 -12.94 17.98
C PRO A 343 19.10 -12.69 19.49
N ASN A 344 18.03 -12.74 20.27
CA ASN A 344 18.04 -12.55 21.72
C ASN A 344 18.37 -13.84 22.49
N MET A 345 18.48 -14.98 21.81
CA MET A 345 18.80 -16.27 22.40
C MET A 345 20.32 -16.45 22.56
N ASN A 346 20.73 -17.17 23.60
CA ASN A 346 22.09 -17.61 23.77
C ASN A 346 22.40 -18.73 22.76
N LYS A 347 23.26 -18.41 21.78
CA LYS A 347 23.63 -19.34 20.71
C LYS A 347 24.55 -20.46 21.18
N GLU A 348 25.47 -20.16 22.10
CA GLU A 348 26.44 -21.13 22.62
C GLU A 348 25.73 -22.20 23.45
N LEU A 349 24.77 -21.77 24.27
CA LEU A 349 23.93 -22.66 25.07
C LEU A 349 23.13 -23.62 24.18
N PHE A 350 22.55 -23.11 23.08
CA PHE A 350 21.86 -23.97 22.12
C PHE A 350 22.82 -24.90 21.36
N SER A 351 23.96 -24.40 20.89
CA SER A 351 24.91 -25.21 20.12
C SER A 351 25.60 -26.31 20.93
N ASN A 352 25.82 -26.10 22.23
CA ASN A 352 26.51 -27.07 23.08
C ASN A 352 25.54 -28.03 23.80
N GLU A 353 24.41 -27.51 24.27
CA GLU A 353 23.50 -28.24 25.17
C GLU A 353 22.09 -28.42 24.60
N ASN A 354 21.80 -27.87 23.41
CA ASN A 354 20.44 -27.81 22.83
C ASN A 354 19.41 -27.11 23.73
N ILE A 355 19.85 -26.18 24.57
CA ILE A 355 18.98 -25.39 25.45
C ILE A 355 18.74 -24.00 24.84
N LEU A 356 17.47 -23.62 24.75
CA LEU A 356 17.03 -22.27 24.40
C LEU A 356 16.81 -21.46 25.67
N GLY A 357 17.68 -20.48 25.89
CA GLY A 357 17.54 -19.46 26.93
C GLY A 357 18.00 -18.10 26.41
N LEU A 358 17.47 -17.02 26.98
CA LEU A 358 17.90 -15.66 26.64
C LEU A 358 19.39 -15.45 26.96
N LYS A 359 20.02 -14.52 26.24
CA LYS A 359 21.42 -14.14 26.48
C LYS A 359 21.68 -13.63 27.90
N ASP A 360 20.69 -12.95 28.47
CA ASP A 360 20.69 -12.50 29.87
C ASP A 360 19.83 -13.46 30.69
N PRO A 361 20.43 -14.28 31.58
CA PRO A 361 19.69 -15.25 32.39
C PRO A 361 18.72 -14.62 33.40
N ASN A 362 18.94 -13.36 33.78
CA ASN A 362 18.09 -12.66 34.75
C ASN A 362 16.91 -11.93 34.08
N ARG A 363 16.89 -11.90 32.74
CA ARG A 363 15.83 -11.26 31.98
C ARG A 363 14.71 -12.27 31.71
N PRO A 364 13.45 -12.00 32.13
CA PRO A 364 12.34 -12.84 31.76
C PRO A 364 12.01 -12.70 30.26
N PHE A 365 11.49 -13.77 29.67
CA PHE A 365 10.80 -13.71 28.38
C PHE A 365 9.60 -12.74 28.47
N PRO A 366 9.30 -11.99 27.40
CA PRO A 366 8.25 -10.98 27.44
C PRO A 366 6.86 -11.61 27.55
N THR A 367 5.99 -10.94 28.30
CA THR A 367 4.61 -11.38 28.60
C THR A 367 3.56 -10.63 27.79
N GLY A 368 2.48 -11.30 27.42
CA GLY A 368 1.29 -10.67 26.84
C GLY A 368 1.24 -10.66 25.29
N PRO A 369 0.11 -10.22 24.69
CA PRO A 369 -0.20 -10.31 23.26
C PRO A 369 0.63 -9.34 22.38
N ALA A 370 1.73 -8.80 22.92
CA ALA A 370 2.64 -7.91 22.24
C ALA A 370 3.69 -8.71 21.44
N GLY A 371 3.23 -9.29 20.33
CA GLY A 371 4.06 -10.00 19.37
C GLY A 371 3.31 -11.11 18.67
N ASP A 372 2.36 -10.75 17.81
CA ASP A 372 1.50 -11.65 17.03
C ASP A 372 0.68 -12.63 17.91
N ALA A 373 -0.48 -13.10 17.43
CA ALA A 373 -1.27 -14.12 18.15
C ALA A 373 -0.55 -15.48 18.31
N ALA A 374 0.74 -15.56 17.95
CA ALA A 374 1.58 -16.76 17.89
C ALA A 374 2.70 -16.81 18.96
N GLY A 375 2.91 -15.75 19.75
CA GLY A 375 3.96 -15.69 20.77
C GLY A 375 5.37 -15.39 20.23
N VAL A 376 6.37 -15.44 21.11
CA VAL A 376 7.77 -15.13 20.78
C VAL A 376 8.42 -16.30 20.03
N GLY A 377 8.86 -16.08 18.79
CA GLY A 377 9.63 -17.08 18.04
C GLY A 377 11.01 -17.34 18.66
N LEU A 378 11.27 -18.58 19.09
CA LEU A 378 12.52 -18.98 19.73
C LEU A 378 13.51 -19.59 18.75
N LEU A 379 13.03 -20.49 17.90
CA LEU A 379 13.83 -21.31 17.00
C LEU A 379 13.12 -21.48 15.67
N LYS A 380 13.87 -21.45 14.58
CA LYS A 380 13.40 -21.82 13.23
C LYS A 380 14.27 -22.94 12.70
N TRP A 381 13.69 -23.88 11.98
CA TRP A 381 14.43 -24.92 11.27
C TRP A 381 13.99 -25.03 9.82
N ARG A 382 14.92 -25.47 8.99
CA ARG A 382 14.67 -25.79 7.59
C ARG A 382 15.41 -27.06 7.19
N MET A 383 14.76 -27.92 6.44
CA MET A 383 15.37 -29.11 5.86
C MET A 383 15.03 -29.20 4.37
N GLN A 384 16.03 -29.52 3.57
CA GLN A 384 15.86 -29.85 2.16
C GLN A 384 16.48 -31.22 1.93
N SER A 385 15.82 -32.05 1.12
CA SER A 385 16.28 -33.40 0.82
C SER A 385 16.00 -33.76 -0.63
N ALA A 386 16.76 -34.71 -1.15
CA ALA A 386 16.48 -35.40 -2.41
C ALA A 386 16.05 -36.86 -2.18
N ASP A 387 15.98 -37.29 -0.92
CA ASP A 387 15.62 -38.64 -0.51
C ASP A 387 14.09 -38.83 -0.47
N GLU A 388 13.60 -39.71 -1.34
CA GLU A 388 12.17 -40.03 -1.49
C GLU A 388 11.57 -40.73 -0.26
N SER A 389 12.40 -41.43 0.52
CA SER A 389 11.93 -42.12 1.74
C SER A 389 11.42 -41.15 2.82
N MET A 390 11.79 -39.87 2.74
CA MET A 390 11.40 -38.83 3.69
C MET A 390 10.00 -38.26 3.41
N VAL A 391 9.34 -38.67 2.32
CA VAL A 391 7.98 -38.22 1.99
C VAL A 391 6.97 -39.01 2.82
N PRO A 392 6.14 -38.35 3.65
CA PRO A 392 5.20 -39.04 4.53
C PRO A 392 4.03 -39.68 3.77
N LEU A 393 3.58 -39.03 2.69
CA LEU A 393 2.50 -39.50 1.82
C LEU A 393 2.95 -39.39 0.37
N SER A 394 3.22 -40.53 -0.26
CA SER A 394 3.46 -40.59 -1.70
C SER A 394 2.14 -40.67 -2.44
N ILE A 395 2.01 -39.91 -3.53
CA ILE A 395 0.83 -39.90 -4.40
C ILE A 395 1.30 -40.10 -5.83
N ASN A 396 0.92 -41.24 -6.41
CA ASN A 396 1.21 -41.61 -7.78
C ASN A 396 -0.03 -41.41 -8.63
N CYS A 397 0.14 -40.74 -9.77
CA CYS A 397 -0.95 -40.43 -10.69
C CYS A 397 -0.60 -40.91 -12.11
N TRP A 398 -1.40 -41.83 -12.62
CA TRP A 398 -1.23 -42.48 -13.92
C TRP A 398 -2.35 -42.04 -14.88
N PRO A 399 -2.13 -40.97 -15.67
CA PRO A 399 -3.04 -40.63 -16.75
C PRO A 399 -2.74 -41.49 -17.99
N SER A 400 -3.77 -42.17 -18.50
CA SER A 400 -3.74 -42.96 -19.74
C SER A 400 -4.82 -42.45 -20.70
N VAL A 401 -4.44 -42.25 -21.97
CA VAL A 401 -5.36 -41.82 -23.02
C VAL A 401 -5.69 -43.02 -23.89
N SER A 402 -6.98 -43.30 -24.08
CA SER A 402 -7.46 -44.35 -24.98
C SER A 402 -8.54 -43.76 -25.89
N GLY A 403 -8.19 -43.52 -27.15
CA GLY A 403 -9.08 -42.84 -28.10
C GLY A 403 -9.38 -41.40 -27.67
N ASN A 404 -10.67 -41.06 -27.52
CA ASN A 404 -11.12 -39.75 -27.05
C ASN A 404 -11.31 -39.66 -25.52
N GLU A 405 -11.02 -40.73 -24.78
CA GLU A 405 -11.20 -40.79 -23.34
C GLU A 405 -9.84 -40.73 -22.62
N THR A 406 -9.79 -39.97 -21.53
CA THR A 406 -8.64 -39.92 -20.63
C THR A 406 -9.02 -40.55 -19.31
N TYR A 407 -8.29 -41.60 -18.93
CA TYR A 407 -8.42 -42.30 -17.67
C TYR A 407 -7.31 -41.85 -16.73
N VAL A 408 -7.64 -41.58 -15.48
CA VAL A 408 -6.66 -41.20 -14.46
C VAL A 408 -6.80 -42.17 -13.30
N SER A 409 -5.72 -42.92 -13.02
CA SER A 409 -5.61 -43.73 -11.80
C SER A 409 -4.74 -43.00 -10.78
N ILE A 410 -5.21 -42.90 -9.54
CA ILE A 410 -4.46 -42.27 -8.45
C ILE A 410 -4.30 -43.30 -7.34
N GLU A 411 -3.05 -43.51 -6.95
CA GLU A 411 -2.66 -44.40 -5.86
C GLU A 411 -1.90 -43.58 -4.83
N TYR A 412 -2.16 -43.82 -3.55
CA TYR A 412 -1.45 -43.17 -2.46
C TYR A 412 -0.88 -44.21 -1.50
N GLU A 413 0.32 -43.93 -0.99
CA GLU A 413 1.01 -44.80 -0.06
C GLU A 413 1.62 -43.94 1.04
N ALA A 414 1.37 -44.30 2.30
CA ALA A 414 1.94 -43.62 3.45
C ALA A 414 3.15 -44.42 3.96
N SER A 415 4.28 -43.76 4.16
CA SER A 415 5.51 -44.40 4.67
C SER A 415 5.44 -44.75 6.16
N ALA A 416 4.53 -44.10 6.90
CA ALA A 416 4.23 -44.38 8.30
C ALA A 416 2.71 -44.30 8.55
N MET A 417 2.22 -44.97 9.59
CA MET A 417 0.83 -44.79 10.03
C MET A 417 0.63 -43.41 10.64
N PHE A 418 -0.27 -42.63 10.07
CA PHE A 418 -0.81 -41.41 10.67
C PHE A 418 -2.30 -41.24 10.31
N ASP A 419 -3.07 -40.64 11.21
CA ASP A 419 -4.51 -40.37 11.02
C ASP A 419 -4.67 -38.99 10.37
N LEU A 420 -4.97 -38.94 9.06
CA LEU A 420 -5.39 -37.70 8.39
C LEU A 420 -6.91 -37.60 8.38
N ARG A 421 -7.42 -36.44 8.83
CA ARG A 421 -8.85 -36.11 8.77
C ARG A 421 -9.09 -34.98 7.79
N ASN A 422 -10.26 -35.00 7.14
CA ASN A 422 -10.65 -34.02 6.14
C ASN A 422 -9.64 -33.92 4.97
N VAL A 423 -9.18 -35.08 4.48
CA VAL A 423 -8.27 -35.15 3.34
C VAL A 423 -9.00 -34.65 2.09
N VAL A 424 -8.41 -33.67 1.40
CA VAL A 424 -8.91 -33.15 0.13
C VAL A 424 -7.83 -33.35 -0.92
N ILE A 425 -8.12 -34.19 -1.93
CA ILE A 425 -7.27 -34.36 -3.10
C ILE A 425 -7.92 -33.61 -4.26
N SER A 426 -7.25 -32.57 -4.76
CA SER A 426 -7.74 -31.79 -5.89
C SER A 426 -7.08 -32.25 -7.19
N VAL A 427 -7.89 -32.81 -8.09
CA VAL A 427 -7.44 -33.26 -9.41
C VAL A 427 -7.87 -32.22 -10.45
N PRO A 428 -6.92 -31.48 -11.05
CA PRO A 428 -7.27 -30.51 -12.08
C PRO A 428 -7.71 -31.25 -13.35
N LEU A 429 -8.88 -30.90 -13.87
CA LEU A 429 -9.43 -31.44 -15.11
C LEU A 429 -9.35 -30.38 -16.22
N PRO A 430 -9.22 -30.80 -17.49
CA PRO A 430 -9.44 -29.88 -18.60
C PRO A 430 -10.89 -29.35 -18.57
N ALA A 431 -11.17 -28.28 -19.33
CA ALA A 431 -12.53 -27.77 -19.46
C ALA A 431 -13.41 -28.83 -20.13
N LEU A 432 -14.15 -29.59 -19.34
CA LEU A 432 -15.07 -30.64 -19.78
C LEU A 432 -16.49 -30.08 -19.82
N ARG A 433 -17.28 -30.49 -20.84
CA ARG A 433 -18.72 -30.20 -20.88
C ARG A 433 -19.52 -31.05 -19.90
N GLU A 434 -18.97 -32.18 -19.48
CA GLU A 434 -19.62 -33.18 -18.63
C GLU A 434 -18.71 -33.53 -17.45
N ALA A 435 -19.30 -33.87 -16.31
CA ALA A 435 -18.55 -34.28 -15.12
C ALA A 435 -17.75 -35.58 -15.38
N PRO A 436 -16.56 -35.74 -14.79
CA PRO A 436 -15.79 -36.97 -14.93
C PRO A 436 -16.55 -38.18 -14.38
N ASN A 437 -16.38 -39.33 -15.00
CA ASN A 437 -16.95 -40.58 -14.50
C ASN A 437 -15.99 -41.22 -13.49
N VAL A 438 -16.39 -41.31 -12.22
CA VAL A 438 -15.62 -41.96 -11.15
C VAL A 438 -15.99 -43.45 -11.08
N ARG A 439 -15.06 -44.31 -11.50
CA ARG A 439 -15.25 -45.77 -11.49
C ARG A 439 -15.11 -46.39 -10.10
N GLN A 440 -14.11 -45.94 -9.33
CA GLN A 440 -13.78 -46.45 -8.01
C GLN A 440 -13.17 -45.32 -7.18
N ILE A 441 -13.52 -45.26 -5.90
CA ILE A 441 -13.01 -44.27 -4.96
C ILE A 441 -12.99 -44.85 -3.54
N ASP A 442 -11.92 -44.54 -2.81
CA ASP A 442 -11.87 -44.70 -1.36
C ASP A 442 -12.26 -43.36 -0.72
N GLY A 443 -13.53 -43.24 -0.31
CA GLY A 443 -14.10 -42.01 0.25
C GLY A 443 -15.25 -41.44 -0.58
N GLU A 444 -15.46 -40.11 -0.49
CA GLU A 444 -16.49 -39.38 -1.23
C GLU A 444 -15.86 -38.40 -2.23
N TRP A 445 -16.49 -38.22 -3.39
CA TRP A 445 -16.15 -37.15 -4.34
C TRP A 445 -17.34 -36.21 -4.53
N ARG A 446 -17.06 -34.96 -4.90
CA ARG A 446 -18.06 -33.92 -5.14
C ARG A 446 -17.72 -33.11 -6.37
#